data_AF-W1X500-F1
#
_entry.id   AF-W1X500-F1
#
_cell.length_a   1.000
_cell.length_b   1.000
_cell.length_c   1.000
_cell.angle_alpha   90.00
_cell.angle_beta   90.00
_cell.angle_gamma   90.00
#
_symmetry.space_group_name_H-M   'P 1'
#
loop_
_entity.id
_entity.type
_entity.pdbx_description
1 polymer ?
#
loop_
_entity_poly.entity_id
_entity_poly.type
_entity_poly.pdbx_seq_one_letter_code
_entity_poly.pdbx_strand_id
1 'polypeptide(L)'
;FVREVPEGTSAILFQTESYSKETVDKNLAFIKEQLKDIPTAIPSLYSQDPKEYDSWWAIRKGILPIVGGQRRKGTTVITEDVCFQIEDFTKGIEMLTELFHKYDFVDGGVIFGHALSGNVHFNITPDFSDPKDTKNFGDLVKEMSERVSGFGGSLKAEHGTGRMVAPFVEMEWGKKAYEINRRIKAIFDPERILNPDVMITDDPDVYKKNLKAQCVIDDAFT
;
A
#
# COMPACT_ATOMS: atom_id res chain seq x y z
N PHE A 1 13.39 11.45 -19.70
CA PHE A 1 13.91 10.20 -19.14
C PHE A 1 12.82 9.19 -18.78
N VAL A 2 11.67 9.57 -18.19
CA VAL A 2 10.64 8.58 -17.76
C VAL A 2 9.55 8.27 -18.81
N ARG A 3 9.40 9.09 -19.86
CA ARG A 3 8.32 8.91 -20.87
C ARG A 3 8.48 7.71 -21.81
N GLU A 4 9.64 7.05 -21.80
CA GLU A 4 9.97 5.92 -22.69
C GLU A 4 9.96 4.57 -21.96
N VAL A 5 9.57 4.55 -20.68
CA VAL A 5 9.45 3.29 -19.91
C VAL A 5 8.18 2.56 -20.36
N PRO A 6 8.28 1.30 -20.81
CA PRO A 6 7.11 0.51 -21.18
C PRO A 6 6.14 0.32 -20.01
N GLU A 7 4.84 0.26 -20.33
CA GLU A 7 3.81 -0.14 -19.36
C GLU A 7 4.12 -1.53 -18.79
N GLY A 8 3.74 -1.77 -17.52
CA GLY A 8 4.05 -3.02 -16.82
C GLY A 8 5.49 -3.10 -16.28
N THR A 9 6.27 -2.02 -16.37
CA THR A 9 7.61 -1.96 -15.76
C THR A 9 7.52 -1.60 -14.27
N SER A 10 8.30 -2.29 -13.44
CA SER A 10 8.52 -1.92 -12.03
C SER A 10 9.91 -1.33 -11.82
N ALA A 11 10.03 -0.39 -10.88
CA ALA A 11 11.31 0.15 -10.44
C ALA A 11 11.65 -0.39 -9.04
N ILE A 12 12.90 -0.83 -8.85
CA ILE A 12 13.39 -1.32 -7.56
C ILE A 12 14.61 -0.48 -7.17
N LEU A 13 14.59 0.05 -5.95
CA LEU A 13 15.70 0.78 -5.36
C LEU A 13 16.39 -0.10 -4.31
N PHE A 14 17.67 -0.33 -4.48
CA PHE A 14 18.51 -1.06 -3.52
C PHE A 14 19.43 -0.08 -2.79
N GLN A 15 19.56 -0.26 -1.47
CA GLN A 15 20.55 0.45 -0.66
C GLN A 15 21.34 -0.56 0.18
N THR A 16 22.66 -0.36 0.22
CA THR A 16 23.56 -1.05 1.14
C THR A 16 24.35 0.01 1.91
N GLU A 17 24.45 -0.14 3.22
CA GLU A 17 25.20 0.75 4.10
C GLU A 17 26.14 -0.06 4.99
N SER A 18 27.32 0.49 5.26
CA SER A 18 28.28 -0.08 6.20
C SER A 18 29.25 0.99 6.68
N TYR A 19 29.79 0.83 7.87
CA TYR A 19 30.90 1.65 8.37
C TYR A 19 32.23 1.37 7.63
N SER A 20 32.29 0.32 6.81
CA SER A 20 33.47 -0.03 5.99
C SER A 20 33.17 0.14 4.50
N LYS A 21 33.95 0.99 3.83
CA LYS A 21 33.90 1.15 2.38
C LYS A 21 34.11 -0.17 1.63
N GLU A 22 35.04 -1.00 2.13
CA GLU A 22 35.31 -2.32 1.54
C GLU A 22 34.06 -3.21 1.56
N THR A 23 33.25 -3.13 2.61
CA THR A 23 32.00 -3.90 2.71
C THR A 23 30.94 -3.38 1.74
N VAL A 24 30.79 -2.06 1.61
CA VAL A 24 29.88 -1.46 0.62
C VAL A 24 30.29 -1.86 -0.80
N ASP A 25 31.58 -1.81 -1.12
CA ASP A 25 32.09 -2.17 -2.45
C ASP A 25 31.87 -3.66 -2.75
N LYS A 26 32.06 -4.56 -1.76
CA LYS A 26 31.75 -6.00 -1.89
C LYS A 26 30.26 -6.25 -2.11
N ASN A 27 29.39 -5.60 -1.33
CA ASN A 27 27.95 -5.73 -1.48
C ASN A 27 27.48 -5.23 -2.85
N LEU A 28 28.02 -4.10 -3.32
CA LEU A 28 27.70 -3.55 -4.62
C LEU A 28 28.15 -4.49 -5.76
N ALA A 29 29.34 -5.08 -5.66
CA ALA A 29 29.81 -6.07 -6.63
C ALA A 29 28.91 -7.31 -6.66
N PHE A 30 28.50 -7.81 -5.48
CA PHE A 30 27.56 -8.93 -5.38
C PHE A 30 26.20 -8.60 -6.02
N ILE A 31 25.60 -7.45 -5.70
CA ILE A 31 24.32 -7.01 -6.27
C ILE A 31 24.42 -6.91 -7.80
N LYS A 32 25.47 -6.28 -8.33
CA LYS A 32 25.69 -6.18 -9.79
C LYS A 32 25.77 -7.55 -10.45
N GLU A 33 26.47 -8.49 -9.84
CA GLU A 33 26.59 -9.86 -10.36
C GLU A 33 25.24 -10.59 -10.36
N GLN A 34 24.43 -10.45 -9.31
CA GLN A 34 23.11 -11.08 -9.24
C GLN A 34 22.09 -10.49 -10.22
N LEU A 35 22.24 -9.20 -10.56
CA LEU A 35 21.30 -8.50 -11.46
C LEU A 35 21.70 -8.57 -12.93
N LYS A 36 22.92 -9.03 -13.28
CA LYS A 36 23.49 -8.90 -14.63
C LYS A 36 22.67 -9.54 -15.75
N ASP A 37 21.99 -10.65 -15.44
CA ASP A 37 21.23 -11.45 -16.41
C ASP A 37 19.72 -11.13 -16.36
N ILE A 38 19.30 -10.20 -15.48
CA ILE A 38 17.91 -9.78 -15.36
C ILE A 38 17.62 -8.73 -16.44
N PRO A 39 16.65 -8.96 -17.35
CA PRO A 39 16.29 -7.98 -18.36
C PRO A 39 15.76 -6.70 -17.70
N THR A 40 16.26 -5.54 -18.15
CA THR A 40 15.79 -4.24 -17.67
C THR A 40 15.27 -3.39 -18.82
N ALA A 41 14.21 -2.62 -18.58
CA ALA A 41 13.69 -1.66 -19.55
C ALA A 41 14.65 -0.49 -19.79
N ILE A 42 15.42 -0.12 -18.75
CA ILE A 42 16.47 0.89 -18.76
C ILE A 42 17.70 0.28 -18.06
N PRO A 43 18.94 0.56 -18.50
CA PRO A 43 20.13 0.10 -17.81
C PRO A 43 20.12 0.42 -16.31
N SER A 44 20.51 -0.55 -15.47
CA SER A 44 20.60 -0.34 -14.02
C SER A 44 21.63 0.75 -13.69
N LEU A 45 21.23 1.68 -12.82
CA LEU A 45 22.08 2.76 -12.32
C LEU A 45 22.66 2.40 -10.96
N TYR A 46 23.89 2.80 -10.71
CA TYR A 46 24.60 2.54 -9.46
C TYR A 46 25.41 3.77 -9.08
N SER A 47 25.27 4.25 -7.84
CA SER A 47 26.02 5.39 -7.35
C SER A 47 26.43 5.24 -5.90
N GLN A 48 27.60 5.79 -5.57
CA GLN A 48 28.05 6.03 -4.20
C GLN A 48 28.14 7.54 -3.91
N ASP A 49 27.79 8.42 -4.87
CA ASP A 49 27.74 9.86 -4.64
C ASP A 49 26.46 10.21 -3.85
N PRO A 50 26.57 10.81 -2.65
CA PRO A 50 25.43 11.26 -1.88
C PRO A 50 24.42 12.08 -2.65
N LYS A 51 24.89 12.99 -3.51
CA LYS A 51 23.98 13.84 -4.28
C LYS A 51 23.10 13.03 -5.24
N GLU A 52 23.65 11.97 -5.80
CA GLU A 52 22.94 11.14 -6.77
C GLU A 52 21.98 10.18 -6.07
N TYR A 53 22.44 9.40 -5.07
CA TYR A 53 21.55 8.47 -4.38
C TYR A 53 20.47 9.18 -3.55
N ASP A 54 20.76 10.36 -2.98
CA ASP A 54 19.75 11.16 -2.27
C ASP A 54 18.64 11.62 -3.21
N SER A 55 18.96 11.90 -4.48
CA SER A 55 17.97 12.24 -5.50
C SER A 55 17.03 11.06 -5.81
N TRP A 56 17.53 9.83 -5.81
CA TRP A 56 16.71 8.62 -6.01
C TRP A 56 15.80 8.36 -4.80
N TRP A 57 16.34 8.58 -3.59
CA TRP A 57 15.52 8.56 -2.38
C TRP A 57 14.46 9.65 -2.35
N ALA A 58 14.75 10.83 -2.86
CA ALA A 58 13.76 11.90 -2.98
C ALA A 58 12.60 11.47 -3.88
N ILE A 59 12.87 10.75 -4.98
CA ILE A 59 11.82 10.17 -5.83
C ILE A 59 10.99 9.14 -5.03
N ARG A 60 11.64 8.17 -4.37
CA ARG A 60 10.94 7.14 -3.58
C ARG A 60 10.10 7.71 -2.43
N LYS A 61 10.58 8.76 -1.76
CA LYS A 61 9.86 9.49 -0.69
C LYS A 61 8.76 10.39 -1.25
N GLY A 62 8.93 10.88 -2.47
CA GLY A 62 8.01 11.77 -3.17
C GLY A 62 6.77 11.10 -3.75
N ILE A 63 6.70 9.76 -3.81
CA ILE A 63 5.57 9.04 -4.43
C ILE A 63 4.23 9.51 -3.85
N LEU A 64 4.07 9.50 -2.52
CA LEU A 64 2.81 9.87 -1.88
C LEU A 64 2.36 11.32 -2.17
N PRO A 65 3.19 12.36 -1.98
CA PRO A 65 2.78 13.73 -2.33
C PRO A 65 2.57 13.94 -3.83
N ILE A 66 3.28 13.20 -4.71
CA ILE A 66 3.05 13.24 -6.15
C ILE A 66 1.66 12.68 -6.48
N VAL A 67 1.31 11.50 -5.96
CA VAL A 67 -0.03 10.90 -6.15
C VAL A 67 -1.11 11.82 -5.60
N GLY A 68 -0.89 12.36 -4.40
CA GLY A 68 -1.81 13.32 -3.82
C GLY A 68 -1.98 14.57 -4.67
N GLY A 69 -0.90 15.14 -5.20
CA GLY A 69 -0.94 16.35 -6.04
C GLY A 69 -1.53 16.13 -7.44
N GLN A 70 -1.41 14.93 -8.01
CA GLN A 70 -1.84 14.60 -9.37
C GLN A 70 -3.23 13.94 -9.45
N ARG A 71 -3.85 13.63 -8.30
CA ARG A 71 -5.19 13.03 -8.26
C ARG A 71 -6.23 13.90 -8.98
N ARG A 72 -7.29 13.26 -9.48
CA ARG A 72 -8.44 13.97 -10.06
C ARG A 72 -9.09 14.89 -9.02
N LYS A 73 -9.48 16.10 -9.40
CA LYS A 73 -10.20 17.02 -8.50
C LYS A 73 -11.48 16.36 -7.98
N GLY A 74 -11.82 16.60 -6.71
CA GLY A 74 -12.98 15.98 -6.05
C GLY A 74 -12.72 14.57 -5.49
N THR A 75 -11.58 13.94 -5.80
CA THR A 75 -11.24 12.60 -5.26
C THR A 75 -10.51 12.66 -3.91
N THR A 76 -10.66 11.58 -3.15
CA THR A 76 -9.95 11.34 -1.88
C THR A 76 -8.77 10.42 -2.11
N VAL A 77 -7.58 10.74 -1.59
CA VAL A 77 -6.46 9.78 -1.57
C VAL A 77 -6.70 8.80 -0.44
N ILE A 78 -6.83 7.53 -0.77
CA ILE A 78 -6.79 6.43 0.20
C ILE A 78 -5.41 5.79 0.09
N THR A 79 -4.74 5.65 1.22
CA THR A 79 -3.39 5.09 1.31
C THR A 79 -3.42 3.93 2.30
N GLU A 80 -3.22 2.72 1.82
CA GLU A 80 -3.28 1.51 2.63
C GLU A 80 -2.05 0.65 2.38
N ASP A 81 -1.86 -0.32 3.26
CA ASP A 81 -0.79 -1.29 3.15
C ASP A 81 -1.25 -2.71 3.46
N VAL A 82 -0.64 -3.67 2.77
CA VAL A 82 -0.82 -5.11 2.98
C VAL A 82 0.54 -5.77 3.00
N CYS A 83 0.64 -6.92 3.66
CA CYS A 83 1.88 -7.68 3.72
C CYS A 83 1.68 -9.09 3.17
N PHE A 84 2.63 -9.54 2.36
CA PHE A 84 2.67 -10.91 1.82
C PHE A 84 3.95 -11.61 2.25
N GLN A 85 3.91 -12.94 2.26
CA GLN A 85 5.15 -13.73 2.29
C GLN A 85 5.96 -13.44 1.03
N ILE A 86 7.29 -13.49 1.11
CA ILE A 86 8.16 -13.09 0.00
C ILE A 86 7.93 -13.96 -1.26
N GLU A 87 7.55 -15.23 -1.07
CA GLU A 87 7.24 -16.19 -2.13
C GLU A 87 5.96 -15.84 -2.91
N ASP A 88 5.04 -15.11 -2.29
CA ASP A 88 3.76 -14.69 -2.88
C ASP A 88 3.73 -13.19 -3.20
N PHE A 89 4.80 -12.45 -2.92
CA PHE A 89 4.87 -11.00 -3.08
C PHE A 89 4.47 -10.51 -4.48
N THR A 90 5.01 -11.13 -5.53
CA THR A 90 4.70 -10.74 -6.92
C THR A 90 3.25 -11.07 -7.29
N LYS A 91 2.73 -12.22 -6.87
CA LYS A 91 1.32 -12.60 -7.07
C LYS A 91 0.38 -11.65 -6.32
N GLY A 92 0.79 -11.18 -5.14
CA GLY A 92 0.07 -10.18 -4.36
C GLY A 92 -0.03 -8.84 -5.09
N ILE A 93 1.07 -8.39 -5.72
CA ILE A 93 1.08 -7.18 -6.56
C ILE A 93 0.17 -7.37 -7.77
N GLU A 94 0.31 -8.48 -8.51
CA GLU A 94 -0.55 -8.80 -9.65
C GLU A 94 -2.03 -8.78 -9.27
N MET A 95 -2.36 -9.40 -8.13
CA MET A 95 -3.71 -9.38 -7.57
C MET A 95 -4.22 -7.96 -7.29
N LEU A 96 -3.41 -7.10 -6.65
CA LEU A 96 -3.82 -5.71 -6.40
C LEU A 96 -4.03 -4.94 -7.70
N THR A 97 -3.15 -5.13 -8.69
CA THR A 97 -3.31 -4.55 -10.03
C THR A 97 -4.61 -5.02 -10.70
N GLU A 98 -4.93 -6.31 -10.64
CA GLU A 98 -6.22 -6.85 -11.13
C GLU A 98 -7.41 -6.17 -10.44
N LEU A 99 -7.37 -5.98 -9.12
CA LEU A 99 -8.45 -5.31 -8.39
C LEU A 99 -8.59 -3.85 -8.82
N PHE A 100 -7.50 -3.14 -9.09
CA PHE A 100 -7.55 -1.76 -9.58
C PHE A 100 -8.22 -1.68 -10.95
N HIS A 101 -7.94 -2.62 -11.85
CA HIS A 101 -8.66 -2.69 -13.12
C HIS A 101 -10.14 -3.06 -12.94
N LYS A 102 -10.42 -4.07 -12.11
CA LYS A 102 -11.78 -4.58 -11.89
C LYS A 102 -12.72 -3.55 -11.28
N TYR A 103 -12.20 -2.66 -10.44
CA TYR A 103 -12.99 -1.66 -9.70
C TYR A 103 -12.75 -0.22 -10.18
N ASP A 104 -12.20 -0.04 -11.38
CA ASP A 104 -12.01 1.26 -12.04
C ASP A 104 -11.09 2.24 -11.27
N PHE A 105 -10.09 1.73 -10.55
CA PHE A 105 -9.09 2.54 -9.84
C PHE A 105 -7.69 2.54 -10.48
N VAL A 106 -7.51 1.95 -11.66
CA VAL A 106 -6.21 1.88 -12.34
C VAL A 106 -5.58 3.26 -12.62
N ASP A 107 -6.37 4.24 -13.09
CA ASP A 107 -5.86 5.56 -13.50
C ASP A 107 -5.28 6.38 -12.33
N GLY A 108 -5.80 6.15 -11.13
CA GLY A 108 -5.36 6.80 -9.90
C GLY A 108 -4.64 5.86 -8.93
N GLY A 109 -4.40 4.62 -9.38
CA GLY A 109 -3.87 3.52 -8.59
C GLY A 109 -2.35 3.49 -8.65
N VAL A 110 -1.69 3.49 -7.50
CA VAL A 110 -0.22 3.38 -7.44
C VAL A 110 0.19 2.35 -6.41
N ILE A 111 1.00 1.38 -6.81
CA ILE A 111 1.57 0.36 -5.93
C ILE A 111 3.05 0.67 -5.71
N PHE A 112 3.50 0.65 -4.47
CA PHE A 112 4.88 0.91 -4.06
C PHE A 112 5.14 0.25 -2.70
N GLY A 113 6.37 0.20 -2.22
CA GLY A 113 6.56 -0.26 -0.84
C GLY A 113 7.96 -0.73 -0.51
N HIS A 114 8.01 -1.72 0.37
CA HIS A 114 9.22 -2.30 0.94
C HIS A 114 9.27 -3.77 0.56
N ALA A 115 9.75 -4.06 -0.66
CA ALA A 115 9.71 -5.40 -1.22
C ALA A 115 10.39 -6.46 -0.34
N LEU A 116 11.51 -6.11 0.30
CA LEU A 116 12.25 -7.03 1.16
C LEU A 116 11.47 -7.49 2.40
N SER A 117 10.54 -6.67 2.91
CA SER A 117 9.71 -7.03 4.07
C SER A 117 8.35 -7.59 3.67
N GLY A 118 8.09 -7.78 2.37
CA GLY A 118 6.78 -8.20 1.87
C GLY A 118 5.69 -7.13 1.99
N ASN A 119 6.04 -5.92 2.45
CA ASN A 119 5.10 -4.83 2.68
C ASN A 119 4.83 -4.04 1.38
N VAL A 120 3.58 -4.08 0.95
CA VAL A 120 3.07 -3.39 -0.25
C VAL A 120 2.14 -2.29 0.20
N HIS A 121 2.52 -1.05 -0.09
CA HIS A 121 1.64 0.10 0.02
C HIS A 121 0.94 0.31 -1.32
N PHE A 122 -0.26 0.86 -1.25
CA PHE A 122 -0.92 1.35 -2.43
C PHE A 122 -1.75 2.59 -2.16
N ASN A 123 -1.98 3.35 -3.23
CA ASN A 123 -2.93 4.44 -3.27
C ASN A 123 -4.04 4.14 -4.26
N ILE A 124 -5.26 4.55 -3.92
CA ILE A 124 -6.38 4.72 -4.86
C ILE A 124 -7.03 6.08 -4.64
N THR A 125 -7.73 6.59 -5.64
CA THR A 125 -8.34 7.94 -5.59
C THR A 125 -9.84 7.94 -5.90
N PRO A 126 -10.68 7.33 -5.04
CA PRO A 126 -12.13 7.30 -5.23
C PRO A 126 -12.77 8.69 -5.13
N ASP A 127 -13.80 8.90 -5.94
CA ASP A 127 -14.77 9.98 -5.76
C ASP A 127 -15.96 9.50 -4.90
N PHE A 128 -15.97 9.85 -3.61
CA PHE A 128 -17.08 9.47 -2.72
C PHE A 128 -18.37 10.29 -2.93
N SER A 129 -18.38 11.22 -3.88
CA SER A 129 -19.63 11.83 -4.37
C SER A 129 -20.30 11.01 -5.47
N ASP A 130 -19.54 10.14 -6.16
CA ASP A 130 -20.06 9.19 -7.13
C ASP A 130 -20.48 7.88 -6.43
N PRO A 131 -21.78 7.49 -6.51
CA PRO A 131 -22.24 6.22 -5.97
C PRO A 131 -21.54 5.00 -6.56
N LYS A 132 -21.09 5.07 -7.83
CA LYS A 132 -20.34 3.98 -8.48
C LYS A 132 -18.98 3.79 -7.82
N ASP A 133 -18.20 4.85 -7.69
CA ASP A 133 -16.88 4.80 -7.03
C ASP A 133 -17.01 4.38 -5.56
N THR A 134 -18.05 4.86 -4.86
CA THR A 134 -18.32 4.45 -3.47
C THR A 134 -18.61 2.95 -3.37
N LYS A 135 -19.40 2.39 -4.29
CA LYS A 135 -19.66 0.95 -4.36
C LYS A 135 -18.39 0.17 -4.72
N ASN A 136 -17.66 0.60 -5.74
CA ASN A 136 -16.43 -0.02 -6.20
C ASN A 136 -15.36 -0.04 -5.09
N PHE A 137 -15.24 1.05 -4.33
CA PHE A 137 -14.37 1.11 -3.15
C PHE A 137 -14.74 0.02 -2.14
N GLY A 138 -16.01 -0.06 -1.74
CA GLY A 138 -16.46 -1.09 -0.80
C GLY A 138 -16.20 -2.51 -1.30
N ASP A 139 -16.50 -2.79 -2.57
CA ASP A 139 -16.28 -4.11 -3.16
C ASP A 139 -14.77 -4.44 -3.25
N LEU A 140 -13.93 -3.47 -3.60
CA LEU A 140 -12.47 -3.61 -3.61
C LEU A 140 -11.94 -3.96 -2.24
N VAL A 141 -12.32 -3.20 -1.19
CA VAL A 141 -11.82 -3.44 0.18
C VAL A 141 -12.19 -4.83 0.65
N LYS A 142 -13.42 -5.27 0.38
CA LYS A 142 -13.89 -6.60 0.75
C LYS A 142 -13.10 -7.68 0.03
N GLU A 143 -13.03 -7.63 -1.30
CA GLU A 143 -12.37 -8.67 -2.09
C GLU A 143 -10.86 -8.70 -1.85
N MET A 144 -10.22 -7.53 -1.72
CA MET A 144 -8.83 -7.42 -1.29
C MET A 144 -8.63 -8.11 0.06
N SER A 145 -9.48 -7.83 1.03
CA SER A 145 -9.34 -8.40 2.37
C SER A 145 -9.50 -9.92 2.37
N GLU A 146 -10.42 -10.44 1.57
CA GLU A 146 -10.60 -11.88 1.38
C GLU A 146 -9.39 -12.52 0.68
N ARG A 147 -8.89 -11.92 -0.42
CA ARG A 147 -7.76 -12.46 -1.18
C ARG A 147 -6.46 -12.41 -0.38
N VAL A 148 -6.12 -11.28 0.24
CA VAL A 148 -4.91 -11.12 1.07
C VAL A 148 -4.90 -12.13 2.22
N SER A 149 -6.01 -12.26 2.95
CA SER A 149 -6.12 -13.27 4.01
C SER A 149 -5.98 -14.70 3.45
N GLY A 150 -6.49 -14.95 2.24
CA GLY A 150 -6.35 -16.22 1.53
C GLY A 150 -4.90 -16.57 1.15
N PHE A 151 -4.04 -15.56 0.94
CA PHE A 151 -2.59 -15.75 0.82
C PHE A 151 -1.89 -15.98 2.16
N GLY A 152 -2.60 -15.94 3.28
CA GLY A 152 -1.99 -15.87 4.62
C GLY A 152 -1.21 -14.57 4.84
N GLY A 153 -1.55 -13.52 4.09
CA GLY A 153 -1.00 -12.19 4.24
C GLY A 153 -1.66 -11.40 5.37
N SER A 154 -1.13 -10.20 5.63
CA SER A 154 -1.67 -9.25 6.61
C SER A 154 -2.43 -8.13 5.90
N LEU A 155 -3.60 -7.72 6.42
CA LEU A 155 -4.42 -6.62 5.89
C LEU A 155 -3.90 -5.23 6.25
N LYS A 156 -2.75 -5.20 6.94
CA LYS A 156 -2.09 -4.02 7.50
C LYS A 156 -0.64 -4.39 7.79
N ALA A 157 0.29 -3.50 7.49
CA ALA A 157 1.69 -3.68 7.87
C ALA A 157 2.09 -2.64 8.93
N GLU A 158 1.96 -1.37 8.58
CA GLU A 158 2.41 -0.20 9.35
C GLU A 158 1.24 0.74 9.69
N HIS A 159 0.17 0.77 8.88
CA HIS A 159 -0.92 1.75 9.03
C HIS A 159 -1.97 1.36 10.09
N GLY A 160 -1.95 0.12 10.57
CA GLY A 160 -2.91 -0.40 11.56
C GLY A 160 -4.26 -0.80 10.94
N THR A 161 -5.24 -1.14 11.78
CA THR A 161 -6.53 -1.66 11.29
C THR A 161 -7.47 -0.57 10.79
N GLY A 162 -7.73 0.44 11.63
CA GLY A 162 -8.76 1.44 11.29
C GLY A 162 -10.15 0.83 11.05
N ARG A 163 -11.11 1.68 10.68
CA ARG A 163 -12.48 1.21 10.35
C ARG A 163 -12.54 0.52 8.99
N MET A 164 -11.57 0.75 8.11
CA MET A 164 -11.57 0.21 6.74
C MET A 164 -11.42 -1.31 6.73
N VAL A 165 -10.52 -1.86 7.55
CA VAL A 165 -10.29 -3.30 7.60
C VAL A 165 -10.78 -4.00 8.88
N ALA A 166 -11.29 -3.26 9.87
CA ALA A 166 -11.80 -3.83 11.13
C ALA A 166 -12.79 -5.00 10.97
N PRO A 167 -13.77 -4.97 10.03
CA PRO A 167 -14.68 -6.09 9.79
C PRO A 167 -14.00 -7.38 9.34
N PHE A 168 -12.79 -7.29 8.80
CA PHE A 168 -12.09 -8.40 8.16
C PHE A 168 -10.96 -8.98 9.03
N VAL A 169 -10.67 -8.36 10.18
CA VAL A 169 -9.58 -8.77 11.08
C VAL A 169 -9.72 -10.22 11.56
N GLU A 170 -10.94 -10.72 11.77
CA GLU A 170 -11.14 -12.11 12.17
C GLU A 170 -10.62 -13.10 11.10
N MET A 171 -10.71 -12.75 9.81
CA MET A 171 -10.20 -13.59 8.74
C MET A 171 -8.67 -13.67 8.75
N GLU A 172 -8.01 -12.55 9.04
CA GLU A 172 -6.54 -12.47 9.16
C GLU A 172 -6.03 -13.20 10.42
N TRP A 173 -6.63 -12.93 11.59
CA TRP A 173 -6.14 -13.46 12.88
C TRP A 173 -6.63 -14.87 13.19
N GLY A 174 -7.73 -15.27 12.55
CA GLY A 174 -8.51 -16.44 12.93
C GLY A 174 -9.35 -16.21 14.19
N LYS A 175 -10.48 -16.92 14.24
CA LYS A 175 -11.49 -16.82 15.29
C LYS A 175 -10.94 -16.88 16.72
N LYS A 176 -9.98 -17.77 16.99
CA LYS A 176 -9.43 -17.95 18.34
C LYS A 176 -8.71 -16.69 18.85
N ALA A 177 -7.84 -16.11 18.02
CA ALA A 177 -7.10 -14.91 18.40
C ALA A 177 -8.02 -13.69 18.44
N TYR A 178 -8.97 -13.60 17.51
CA TYR A 178 -9.98 -12.53 17.51
C TYR A 178 -10.80 -12.53 18.82
N GLU A 179 -11.34 -13.67 19.24
CA GLU A 179 -12.12 -13.78 20.48
C GLU A 179 -11.31 -13.44 21.75
N ILE A 180 -10.02 -13.78 21.78
CA ILE A 180 -9.14 -13.36 22.87
C ILE A 180 -9.03 -11.83 22.91
N ASN A 181 -8.82 -11.18 21.76
CA ASN A 181 -8.75 -9.73 21.68
C ASN A 181 -10.07 -9.05 22.05
N ARG A 182 -11.23 -9.63 21.70
CA ARG A 182 -12.56 -9.15 22.15
C ARG A 182 -12.68 -9.18 23.67
N ARG A 183 -12.23 -10.26 24.31
CA ARG A 183 -12.23 -10.37 25.78
C ARG A 183 -11.31 -9.35 26.43
N ILE A 184 -10.11 -9.14 25.88
CA ILE A 184 -9.19 -8.10 26.35
C ILE A 184 -9.87 -6.73 26.26
N LYS A 185 -10.47 -6.39 25.11
CA LYS A 185 -11.20 -5.13 24.92
C LYS A 185 -12.32 -4.95 25.94
N ALA A 186 -13.09 -6.00 26.23
CA ALA A 186 -14.17 -5.94 27.22
C ALA A 186 -13.69 -5.77 28.67
N ILE A 187 -12.49 -6.27 29.02
CA ILE A 187 -11.92 -6.09 30.37
C ILE A 187 -11.50 -4.63 30.58
N PHE A 188 -10.85 -4.02 29.59
CA PHE A 188 -10.29 -2.67 29.72
C PHE A 188 -11.23 -1.55 29.26
N ASP A 189 -12.26 -1.86 28.50
CA ASP A 189 -13.26 -0.91 28.00
C ASP A 189 -14.67 -1.54 27.97
N PRO A 190 -15.25 -1.83 29.15
CA PRO A 190 -16.55 -2.49 29.25
C PRO A 190 -17.70 -1.67 28.64
N GLU A 191 -17.57 -0.34 28.63
CA GLU A 191 -18.55 0.57 28.04
C GLU A 191 -18.33 0.82 26.53
N ARG A 192 -17.24 0.29 25.97
CA ARG A 192 -16.84 0.42 24.56
C ARG A 192 -16.69 1.86 24.07
N ILE A 193 -16.22 2.76 24.93
CA ILE A 193 -16.09 4.20 24.62
C ILE A 193 -14.75 4.55 23.96
N LEU A 194 -13.72 3.71 24.13
CA LEU A 194 -12.38 3.99 23.61
C LEU A 194 -12.26 3.56 22.16
N ASN A 195 -12.31 4.51 21.22
CA ASN A 195 -12.15 4.28 19.77
C ASN A 195 -13.02 3.12 19.24
N PRO A 196 -14.36 3.24 19.30
CA PRO A 196 -15.27 2.20 18.82
C PRO A 196 -15.04 1.89 17.34
N ASP A 197 -15.13 0.60 17.00
CA ASP A 197 -15.05 0.06 15.63
C ASP A 197 -13.72 0.19 14.90
N VAL A 198 -12.64 0.62 15.57
CA VAL A 198 -11.32 0.83 14.94
C VAL A 198 -10.48 -0.46 14.83
N MET A 199 -10.62 -1.39 15.77
CA MET A 199 -9.86 -2.65 15.78
C MET A 199 -10.78 -3.87 15.79
N ILE A 200 -11.88 -3.74 16.54
CA ILE A 200 -12.90 -4.76 16.76
C ILE A 200 -14.22 -4.02 16.55
N THR A 201 -15.08 -4.59 15.71
CA THR A 201 -16.37 -4.03 15.38
C THR A 201 -17.40 -5.13 15.31
N ASP A 202 -18.63 -4.82 15.72
CA ASP A 202 -19.79 -5.68 15.49
C ASP A 202 -20.57 -5.21 14.23
N ASP A 203 -20.10 -4.14 13.57
CA ASP A 203 -20.69 -3.56 12.36
C ASP A 203 -19.92 -4.01 11.12
N PRO A 204 -20.43 -5.01 10.36
CA PRO A 204 -19.72 -5.56 9.22
C PRO A 204 -19.56 -4.55 8.08
N ASP A 205 -20.33 -3.45 8.05
CA ASP A 205 -20.32 -2.45 7.00
C ASP A 205 -19.66 -1.12 7.41
N VAL A 206 -18.98 -1.06 8.56
CA VAL A 206 -18.40 0.20 9.07
C VAL A 206 -17.43 0.86 8.07
N TYR A 207 -16.72 0.07 7.29
CA TYR A 207 -15.80 0.52 6.23
C TYR A 207 -16.46 1.25 5.05
N LYS A 208 -17.79 1.15 4.91
CA LYS A 208 -18.57 1.85 3.88
C LYS A 208 -19.26 3.11 4.41
N LYS A 209 -19.22 3.35 5.72
CA LYS A 209 -20.00 4.41 6.38
C LYS A 209 -19.14 5.65 6.59
N ASN A 210 -19.81 6.81 6.64
CA ASN A 210 -19.20 8.10 6.95
C ASN A 210 -18.01 8.45 6.03
N LEU A 211 -18.04 7.97 4.78
CA LEU A 211 -17.05 8.33 3.76
C LEU A 211 -17.23 9.80 3.39
N LYS A 212 -16.13 10.56 3.45
CA LYS A 212 -16.15 11.99 3.22
C LYS A 212 -15.86 12.31 1.76
N ALA A 213 -16.89 12.75 1.04
CA ALA A 213 -16.71 13.34 -0.29
C ALA A 213 -15.86 14.62 -0.21
N GLN A 214 -14.94 14.80 -1.15
CA GLN A 214 -14.17 16.04 -1.28
C GLN A 214 -14.90 16.99 -2.22
N CYS A 215 -14.92 18.27 -1.88
CA CYS A 215 -15.36 19.29 -2.83
C CYS A 215 -14.23 19.61 -3.80
N VAL A 216 -14.58 19.94 -5.04
CA VAL A 216 -13.63 20.57 -5.96
C VAL A 216 -13.27 21.94 -5.39
N ILE A 217 -11.99 22.16 -5.13
CA ILE A 217 -11.47 23.49 -4.78
C ILE A 217 -11.40 24.28 -6.09
N ASP A 218 -12.01 25.46 -6.10
CA ASP A 218 -12.01 26.36 -7.26
C ASP A 218 -10.57 26.78 -7.61
N ASP A 219 -10.28 26.81 -8.91
CA ASP A 219 -8.97 27.12 -9.48
C ASP A 219 -8.46 28.50 -9.06
N ALA A 220 -9.35 29.40 -8.64
CA ALA A 220 -8.99 30.70 -8.07
C ALA A 220 -8.24 30.59 -6.72
N PHE A 221 -8.25 29.43 -6.05
CA PHE A 221 -7.66 29.21 -4.73
C PHE A 221 -6.55 28.12 -4.69
N THR A 222 -6.10 27.64 -5.85
CA THR A 222 -5.03 26.62 -5.99
C THR A 222 -3.87 27.16 -6.80
#